data_AF-A0A820W499-F1
#
_entry.id   AF-A0A820W499-F1
#
_cell.length_a   1.000
_cell.length_b   1.000
_cell.length_c   1.000
_cell.angle_alpha   90.00
_cell.angle_beta   90.00
_cell.angle_gamma   90.00
#
_symmetry.space_group_name_H-M   'P 1'
#
loop_
_entity.id
_entity.type
_entity.pdbx_description
1 polymer ?
#
loop_
_entity_poly.entity_id
_entity_poly.type
_entity_poly.pdbx_seq_one_letter_code
_entity_poly.pdbx_strand_id
1 'polypeptide(L)'
;MIFDKFLQRLCIAAETSFHELEKACKLLKPILNYYPLLYTPVQKFDQSIHKRDSAAEYYVQSYCDKQFRNTMPVAVVGDGNCFYNTFLKLAGAGTTTEASAVTSIELRARNVVELVLRINEYKTKYEPLEMILDDFEDYVRKEMVHDTHFASIWDLLSIPTVLNIDVISVYPKVNGDDDLHYQMLNNKKFNPLINKEAKIHKQSKVEAPKTVRDVKLLFSNCNKQLKLKSTTQSWMPNHFVPLLNLR
;
A
#
# COMPACT_ATOMS: atom_id res chain seq x y z
N MET A 1 -19.86 -5.73 8.33
CA MET A 1 -18.90 -6.82 8.00
C MET A 1 -17.95 -7.01 9.20
N ILE A 2 -17.30 -8.16 9.35
CA ILE A 2 -16.46 -8.46 10.54
C ILE A 2 -15.28 -7.49 10.69
N PHE A 3 -14.70 -7.06 9.57
CA PHE A 3 -13.56 -6.13 9.55
C PHE A 3 -13.92 -4.70 9.96
N ASP A 4 -15.16 -4.25 9.75
CA ASP A 4 -15.63 -2.96 10.30
C ASP A 4 -15.53 -2.96 11.83
N LYS A 5 -15.95 -4.07 12.46
CA LYS A 5 -15.87 -4.24 13.91
C LYS A 5 -14.42 -4.32 14.39
N PHE A 6 -13.53 -4.91 13.61
CA PHE A 6 -12.09 -4.94 13.93
C PHE A 6 -11.52 -3.53 13.90
N LEU A 7 -11.78 -2.78 12.83
CA LEU A 7 -11.28 -1.42 12.69
C LEU A 7 -11.85 -0.50 13.78
N GLN A 8 -13.15 -0.58 14.06
CA GLN A 8 -13.78 0.17 15.16
C GLN A 8 -13.13 -0.13 16.51
N ARG A 9 -12.81 -1.41 16.79
CA ARG A 9 -12.11 -1.80 18.02
C ARG A 9 -10.70 -1.21 18.09
N LEU A 10 -9.99 -1.19 16.96
CA LEU A 10 -8.67 -0.58 16.87
C LEU A 10 -8.75 0.94 17.11
N CYS A 11 -9.75 1.65 16.56
CA CYS A 11 -9.98 3.07 16.83
C CYS A 11 -10.18 3.36 18.32
N ILE A 12 -11.10 2.64 18.98
CA ILE A 12 -11.39 2.83 20.41
C ILE A 12 -10.12 2.61 21.27
N ALA A 13 -9.31 1.61 20.90
CA ALA A 13 -8.06 1.34 21.59
C ALA A 13 -7.02 2.45 21.35
N ALA A 14 -6.91 2.95 20.11
CA ALA A 14 -6.02 4.04 19.72
C ALA A 14 -6.35 5.38 20.41
N GLU A 15 -7.64 5.67 20.59
CA GLU A 15 -8.13 6.84 21.36
C GLU A 15 -7.66 6.76 22.82
N THR A 16 -7.55 5.56 23.38
CA THR A 16 -7.10 5.36 24.75
C THR A 16 -5.58 5.52 24.90
N SER A 17 -4.79 4.73 24.17
CA SER A 17 -3.31 4.84 24.13
C SER A 17 -2.70 3.91 23.07
N PHE A 18 -1.44 4.12 22.70
CA PHE A 18 -0.71 3.16 21.86
C PHE A 18 -0.61 1.76 22.49
N HIS A 19 -0.44 1.68 23.81
CA HIS A 19 -0.38 0.39 24.52
C HIS A 19 -1.69 -0.40 24.41
N GLU A 20 -2.83 0.25 24.53
CA GLU A 20 -4.13 -0.40 24.33
C GLU A 20 -4.34 -0.81 22.87
N LEU A 21 -3.90 0.01 21.90
CA LEU A 21 -3.89 -0.37 20.48
C LEU A 21 -3.04 -1.62 20.23
N GLU A 22 -1.85 -1.70 20.82
CA GLU A 22 -0.97 -2.87 20.70
C GLU A 22 -1.64 -4.12 21.29
N LYS A 23 -2.27 -4.03 22.47
CA LYS A 23 -3.05 -5.13 23.05
C LYS A 23 -4.20 -5.57 22.12
N ALA A 24 -4.94 -4.62 21.56
CA ALA A 24 -6.02 -4.92 20.62
C ALA A 24 -5.48 -5.65 19.37
N CYS A 25 -4.35 -5.21 18.83
CA CYS A 25 -3.68 -5.88 17.71
C CYS A 25 -3.25 -7.32 18.07
N LYS A 26 -2.67 -7.53 19.27
CA LYS A 26 -2.29 -8.87 19.76
C LYS A 26 -3.50 -9.80 19.87
N LEU A 27 -4.66 -9.29 20.29
CA LEU A 27 -5.91 -10.05 20.37
C LEU A 27 -6.49 -10.37 18.98
N LEU A 28 -6.36 -9.46 18.00
CA LEU A 28 -6.89 -9.64 16.66
C LEU A 28 -6.01 -10.53 15.77
N LYS A 29 -4.68 -10.54 15.95
CA LYS A 29 -3.74 -11.29 15.11
C LYS A 29 -4.09 -12.78 14.98
N PRO A 30 -4.41 -13.53 16.05
CA PRO A 30 -4.83 -14.92 15.94
C PRO A 30 -6.13 -15.09 15.15
N ILE A 31 -7.06 -14.13 15.27
CA ILE A 31 -8.35 -14.17 14.58
C ILE A 31 -8.14 -13.96 13.07
N LEU A 32 -7.27 -13.03 12.68
CA LEU A 32 -6.93 -12.79 11.27
C LEU A 32 -6.34 -14.02 10.58
N ASN A 33 -5.68 -14.92 11.32
CA ASN A 33 -5.14 -16.17 10.77
C ASN A 33 -6.24 -17.17 10.36
N TYR A 34 -7.45 -17.08 10.93
CA TYR A 34 -8.60 -17.88 10.52
C TYR A 34 -9.27 -17.36 9.24
N TYR A 35 -8.93 -16.15 8.80
CA TYR A 35 -9.38 -15.55 7.54
C TYR A 35 -8.17 -15.35 6.64
N PRO A 36 -7.66 -16.38 5.95
CA PRO A 36 -6.49 -16.24 5.11
C PRO A 36 -6.76 -15.30 3.94
N LEU A 37 -5.84 -14.37 3.69
CA LEU A 37 -5.88 -13.48 2.53
C LEU A 37 -5.11 -14.11 1.38
N LEU A 38 -5.81 -14.63 0.38
CA LEU A 38 -5.20 -15.09 -0.87
C LEU A 38 -5.19 -13.94 -1.86
N TYR A 39 -3.99 -13.41 -2.14
CA TYR A 39 -3.82 -12.27 -3.03
C TYR A 39 -2.94 -12.64 -4.22
N THR A 40 -3.46 -12.42 -5.43
CA THR A 40 -2.71 -12.60 -6.67
C THR A 40 -3.00 -11.41 -7.57
N PRO A 41 -2.08 -10.42 -7.66
CA PRO A 41 -2.35 -9.21 -8.43
C PRO A 41 -2.32 -9.51 -9.93
N VAL A 42 -3.20 -8.83 -10.67
CA VAL A 42 -3.08 -8.71 -12.12
C VAL A 42 -1.82 -7.91 -12.47
N GLN A 43 -1.20 -8.31 -13.58
CA GLN A 43 0.10 -7.79 -14.01
C GLN A 43 0.04 -7.10 -15.38
N LYS A 44 -1.03 -7.33 -16.14
CA LYS A 44 -1.21 -6.82 -17.50
C LYS A 44 -2.45 -5.95 -17.59
N PHE A 45 -2.32 -4.87 -18.32
CA PHE A 45 -3.43 -3.99 -18.60
C PHE A 45 -4.35 -4.63 -19.66
N ASP A 46 -5.65 -4.68 -19.36
CA ASP A 46 -6.68 -5.16 -20.27
C ASP A 46 -7.79 -4.10 -20.31
N GLN A 47 -8.02 -3.53 -21.50
CA GLN A 47 -9.00 -2.46 -21.73
C GLN A 47 -10.45 -2.89 -21.47
N SER A 48 -10.75 -4.18 -21.49
CA SER A 48 -12.09 -4.69 -21.23
C SER A 48 -12.48 -4.63 -19.76
N ILE A 49 -11.49 -4.63 -18.85
CA ILE A 49 -11.69 -4.67 -17.39
C ILE A 49 -11.08 -3.47 -16.66
N HIS A 50 -10.09 -2.81 -17.26
CA HIS A 50 -9.39 -1.68 -16.67
C HIS A 50 -9.73 -0.38 -17.39
N LYS A 51 -10.08 0.62 -16.59
CA LYS A 51 -10.18 2.01 -17.04
C LYS A 51 -8.82 2.68 -16.85
N ARG A 52 -8.40 3.47 -17.84
CA ARG A 52 -7.17 4.29 -17.79
C ARG A 52 -7.35 5.50 -16.87
N ASP A 53 -6.30 5.84 -16.13
CA ASP A 53 -6.20 7.11 -15.39
C ASP A 53 -5.38 8.14 -16.17
N SER A 54 -6.07 9.10 -16.79
CA SER A 54 -5.44 10.13 -17.62
C SER A 54 -4.59 11.12 -16.84
N ALA A 55 -4.85 11.34 -15.54
CA ALA A 55 -4.05 12.23 -14.71
C ALA A 55 -2.73 11.55 -14.36
N ALA A 56 -2.80 10.32 -13.84
CA ALA A 56 -1.64 9.48 -13.54
C ALA A 56 -0.73 9.26 -14.75
N GLU A 57 -1.31 9.03 -15.93
CA GLU A 57 -0.52 8.83 -17.14
C GLU A 57 0.25 10.08 -17.56
N TYR A 58 -0.33 11.28 -17.38
CA TYR A 58 0.40 12.52 -17.58
C TYR A 58 1.66 12.55 -16.69
N TYR A 59 1.57 12.09 -15.44
CA TYR A 59 2.75 11.98 -14.58
C TYR A 59 3.77 10.97 -15.11
N VAL A 60 3.32 9.78 -15.54
CA VAL A 60 4.19 8.74 -16.11
C VAL A 60 4.95 9.25 -17.34
N GLN A 61 4.26 9.94 -18.25
CA GLN A 61 4.86 10.41 -19.50
C GLN A 61 5.77 11.63 -19.30
N SER A 62 5.42 12.53 -18.37
CA SER A 62 6.12 13.81 -18.21
C SER A 62 7.18 13.83 -17.11
N TYR A 63 7.05 13.02 -16.06
CA TYR A 63 7.88 13.14 -14.85
C TYR A 63 8.49 11.82 -14.34
N CYS A 64 8.10 10.67 -14.89
CA CYS A 64 8.69 9.39 -14.50
C CYS A 64 9.82 8.95 -15.44
N ASP A 65 10.69 8.08 -14.92
CA ASP A 65 11.79 7.51 -15.67
C ASP A 65 11.31 6.69 -16.89
N LYS A 66 12.14 6.63 -17.94
CA LYS A 66 11.80 5.97 -19.22
C LYS A 66 11.32 4.53 -19.06
N GLN A 67 11.81 3.81 -18.05
CA GLN A 67 11.42 2.43 -17.77
C GLN A 67 9.92 2.26 -17.47
N PHE A 68 9.24 3.30 -16.98
CA PHE A 68 7.81 3.25 -16.65
C PHE A 68 6.91 3.62 -17.85
N ARG A 69 7.45 4.10 -18.97
CA ARG A 69 6.65 4.57 -20.11
C ARG A 69 5.87 3.47 -20.84
N ASN A 70 6.27 2.21 -20.66
CA ASN A 70 5.56 1.03 -21.20
C ASN A 70 4.52 0.45 -20.21
N THR A 71 4.08 1.24 -19.24
CA THR A 71 3.05 0.88 -18.28
C THR A 71 1.82 1.75 -18.44
N MET A 72 0.68 1.24 -17.99
CA MET A 72 -0.60 1.93 -18.02
C MET A 72 -1.14 2.09 -16.59
N PRO A 73 -1.36 3.33 -16.14
CA PRO A 73 -2.03 3.57 -14.86
C PRO A 73 -3.51 3.23 -14.94
N VAL A 74 -4.00 2.47 -13.97
CA VAL A 74 -5.40 2.04 -13.87
C VAL A 74 -6.16 2.96 -12.94
N ALA A 75 -7.30 3.49 -13.38
CA ALA A 75 -8.14 4.36 -12.57
C ALA A 75 -8.59 3.67 -11.28
N VAL A 76 -8.36 4.36 -10.17
CA VAL A 76 -8.78 4.02 -8.80
C VAL A 76 -9.65 5.16 -8.29
N VAL A 77 -10.57 4.87 -7.35
CA VAL A 77 -11.38 5.91 -6.72
C VAL A 77 -10.47 6.85 -5.93
N GLY A 78 -10.59 8.15 -6.19
CA GLY A 78 -9.80 9.21 -5.57
C GLY A 78 -10.29 9.65 -4.19
N ASP A 79 -10.40 8.71 -3.25
CA ASP A 79 -10.75 8.96 -1.85
C ASP A 79 -9.57 8.64 -0.90
N GLY A 80 -9.75 8.82 0.41
CA GLY A 80 -8.69 8.47 1.37
C GLY A 80 -8.43 6.96 1.50
N ASN A 81 -9.23 6.11 0.85
CA ASN A 81 -8.96 4.68 0.71
C ASN A 81 -8.24 4.33 -0.60
N CYS A 82 -7.86 5.30 -1.44
CA CYS A 82 -7.26 5.05 -2.76
C CYS A 82 -6.03 4.12 -2.73
N PHE A 83 -5.22 4.20 -1.66
CA PHE A 83 -4.11 3.28 -1.43
C PHE A 83 -4.58 1.82 -1.34
N TYR A 84 -5.56 1.53 -0.50
CA TYR A 84 -6.09 0.18 -0.35
C TYR A 84 -6.89 -0.26 -1.58
N ASN A 85 -7.69 0.66 -2.14
CA ASN A 85 -8.46 0.43 -3.37
C ASN A 85 -7.56 0.08 -4.57
N THR A 86 -6.32 0.55 -4.60
CA THR A 86 -5.32 0.14 -5.59
C THR A 86 -5.11 -1.38 -5.58
N PHE A 87 -4.91 -1.98 -4.41
CA PHE A 87 -4.69 -3.42 -4.30
C PHE A 87 -5.98 -4.21 -4.57
N LEU A 88 -7.15 -3.70 -4.17
CA LEU A 88 -8.43 -4.31 -4.53
C LEU A 88 -8.64 -4.36 -6.05
N LYS A 89 -8.30 -3.27 -6.74
CA LYS A 89 -8.41 -3.17 -8.20
C LYS A 89 -7.54 -4.23 -8.90
N LEU A 90 -6.39 -4.56 -8.31
CA LEU A 90 -5.48 -5.60 -8.82
C LEU A 90 -5.89 -7.02 -8.44
N ALA A 91 -6.60 -7.21 -7.31
CA ALA A 91 -7.12 -8.51 -6.90
C ALA A 91 -8.30 -8.98 -7.74
N GLY A 92 -9.22 -8.07 -8.09
CA GLY A 92 -10.50 -8.38 -8.73
C GLY A 92 -10.44 -8.96 -10.15
N ALA A 93 -9.25 -9.06 -10.75
CA ALA A 93 -9.05 -9.66 -12.07
C ALA A 93 -8.06 -10.86 -12.05
N GLY A 94 -7.66 -11.32 -10.85
CA GLY A 94 -6.98 -12.59 -10.63
C GLY A 94 -7.96 -13.74 -10.41
N THR A 95 -7.55 -14.97 -10.72
CA THR A 95 -8.37 -16.18 -10.51
C THR A 95 -8.55 -16.47 -9.02
N THR A 96 -9.53 -15.85 -8.37
CA THR A 96 -10.06 -16.34 -7.10
C THR A 96 -11.37 -17.06 -7.40
N THR A 97 -11.35 -18.38 -7.32
CA THR A 97 -12.52 -19.26 -7.51
C THR A 97 -13.57 -19.12 -6.41
N GLU A 98 -13.36 -18.24 -5.43
CA GLU A 98 -14.40 -17.75 -4.54
C GLU A 98 -14.18 -16.25 -4.36
N ALA A 99 -15.24 -15.47 -4.55
CA ALA A 99 -15.27 -14.05 -4.31
C ALA A 99 -15.09 -13.76 -2.80
N SER A 100 -13.86 -13.89 -2.30
CA SER A 100 -13.42 -13.10 -1.15
C SER A 100 -13.42 -11.65 -1.62
N ALA A 101 -14.52 -10.95 -1.38
CA ALA A 101 -14.64 -9.52 -1.61
C ALA A 101 -13.76 -8.80 -0.58
N VAL A 102 -12.44 -8.89 -0.77
CA VAL A 102 -11.47 -8.13 0.02
C VAL A 102 -11.89 -6.67 -0.05
N THR A 103 -11.99 -6.03 1.11
CA THR A 103 -12.41 -4.63 1.21
C THR A 103 -11.22 -3.75 1.60
N SER A 104 -11.34 -2.44 1.38
CA SER A 104 -10.32 -1.48 1.82
C SER A 104 -10.17 -1.51 3.34
N ILE A 105 -11.29 -1.67 4.05
CA ILE A 105 -11.38 -1.78 5.50
C ILE A 105 -10.66 -3.04 6.00
N GLU A 106 -10.82 -4.17 5.34
CA GLU A 106 -10.07 -5.39 5.66
C GLU A 106 -8.56 -5.19 5.50
N LEU A 107 -8.12 -4.66 4.37
CA LEU A 107 -6.70 -4.41 4.13
C LEU A 107 -6.14 -3.43 5.16
N ARG A 108 -6.84 -2.33 5.46
CA ARG A 108 -6.46 -1.37 6.50
C ARG A 108 -6.32 -2.01 7.86
N ALA A 109 -7.33 -2.78 8.31
CA ALA A 109 -7.28 -3.46 9.60
C ALA A 109 -6.10 -4.45 9.69
N ARG A 110 -5.84 -5.24 8.64
CA ARG A 110 -4.67 -6.13 8.58
C ARG A 110 -3.36 -5.35 8.60
N ASN A 111 -3.31 -4.21 7.92
CA ASN A 111 -2.12 -3.37 7.84
C ASN A 111 -1.78 -2.71 9.17
N VAL A 112 -2.79 -2.21 9.89
CA VAL A 112 -2.62 -1.71 11.26
C VAL A 112 -2.05 -2.80 12.16
N VAL A 113 -2.67 -3.99 12.16
CA VAL A 113 -2.21 -5.10 13.01
C VAL A 113 -0.78 -5.53 12.66
N GLU A 114 -0.43 -5.60 11.38
CA GLU A 114 0.93 -5.94 10.96
C GLU A 114 1.95 -4.88 11.40
N LEU A 115 1.66 -3.61 11.14
CA LEU A 115 2.58 -2.52 11.42
C LEU A 115 2.78 -2.31 12.93
N VAL A 116 1.70 -2.30 13.72
CA VAL A 116 1.77 -2.10 15.18
C VAL A 116 2.57 -3.21 15.85
N LEU A 117 2.33 -4.48 15.49
CA LEU A 117 2.98 -5.61 16.14
C LEU A 117 4.46 -5.78 15.76
N ARG A 118 4.89 -5.16 14.65
CA ARG A 118 6.24 -5.33 14.11
C ARG A 118 6.96 -4.02 13.89
N ILE A 119 6.52 -2.93 14.53
CA ILE A 119 7.06 -1.59 14.29
C ILE A 119 8.57 -1.53 14.45
N ASN A 120 9.14 -2.22 15.45
CA ASN A 120 10.59 -2.23 15.66
C ASN A 120 11.35 -2.80 14.46
N GLU A 121 10.81 -3.85 13.82
CA GLU A 121 11.42 -4.42 12.61
C GLU A 121 11.34 -3.43 11.43
N TYR A 122 10.22 -2.71 11.30
CA TYR A 122 10.06 -1.69 10.27
C TYR A 122 11.00 -0.50 10.47
N LYS A 123 11.09 0.03 11.71
CA LYS A 123 12.01 1.12 12.06
C LYS A 123 13.47 0.75 11.78
N THR A 124 13.90 -0.46 12.14
CA THR A 124 15.27 -0.92 11.84
C THR A 124 15.50 -1.12 10.34
N LYS A 125 14.56 -1.75 9.62
CA LYS A 125 14.75 -2.04 8.19
C LYS A 125 14.74 -0.77 7.33
N TYR A 126 13.95 0.23 7.75
CA TYR A 126 13.70 1.45 6.98
C TYR A 126 14.20 2.71 7.67
N GLU A 127 15.20 2.59 8.55
CA GLU A 127 15.94 3.72 9.15
C GLU A 127 16.37 4.76 8.10
N PRO A 128 16.86 4.39 6.89
CA PRO A 128 17.22 5.39 5.87
C PRO A 128 16.06 6.25 5.36
N LEU A 129 14.81 5.93 5.69
CA LEU A 129 13.62 6.70 5.33
C LEU A 129 13.12 7.61 6.45
N GLU A 130 13.74 7.60 7.64
CA GLU A 130 13.27 8.32 8.83
C GLU A 130 12.92 9.79 8.55
N MET A 131 13.68 10.47 7.69
CA MET A 131 13.46 11.89 7.35
C MET A 131 12.14 12.19 6.62
N ILE A 132 11.48 11.20 6.04
CA ILE A 132 10.21 11.36 5.31
C ILE A 132 9.05 10.60 5.97
N LEU A 133 9.30 9.94 7.10
CA LEU A 133 8.27 9.20 7.82
C LEU A 133 7.55 10.13 8.80
N ASP A 134 6.23 10.01 8.85
CA ASP A 134 5.44 10.64 9.91
C ASP A 134 5.79 10.04 11.27
N ASP A 135 5.52 10.78 12.35
CA ASP A 135 5.61 10.21 13.69
C ASP A 135 4.71 8.97 13.77
N PHE A 136 5.31 7.83 14.07
CA PHE A 136 4.63 6.55 13.96
C PHE A 136 3.42 6.46 14.89
N GLU A 137 3.58 6.87 16.16
CA GLU A 137 2.50 6.73 17.14
C GLU A 137 1.36 7.69 16.80
N ASP A 138 1.69 8.92 16.42
CA ASP A 138 0.69 9.91 16.02
C ASP A 138 -0.10 9.44 14.80
N TYR A 139 0.61 9.01 13.76
CA TYR A 139 0.01 8.55 12.51
C TYR A 139 -0.89 7.33 12.73
N VAL A 140 -0.41 6.29 13.40
CA VAL A 140 -1.19 5.05 13.54
C VAL A 140 -2.44 5.28 14.37
N ARG A 141 -2.36 6.12 15.41
CA ARG A 141 -3.48 6.34 16.33
C ARG A 141 -4.52 7.31 15.79
N LYS A 142 -4.09 8.37 15.10
CA LYS A 142 -4.98 9.45 14.65
C LYS A 142 -5.47 9.28 13.22
N GLU A 143 -4.76 8.51 12.39
CA GLU A 143 -5.04 8.45 10.96
C GLU A 143 -5.24 7.00 10.48
N MET A 144 -4.25 6.13 10.65
CA MET A 144 -4.25 4.81 10.02
C MET A 144 -5.45 3.95 10.43
N VAL A 145 -5.85 4.00 11.71
CA VAL A 145 -7.00 3.24 12.24
C VAL A 145 -8.35 3.76 11.75
N HIS A 146 -8.44 5.00 11.26
CA HIS A 146 -9.71 5.56 10.83
C HIS A 146 -9.98 5.25 9.36
N ASP A 147 -11.18 4.75 9.05
CA ASP A 147 -11.58 4.58 7.66
C ASP A 147 -11.50 5.91 6.91
N THR A 148 -11.24 5.86 5.60
CA THR A 148 -11.16 7.02 4.70
C THR A 148 -10.05 8.04 4.99
N HIS A 149 -9.12 7.78 5.92
CA HIS A 149 -7.91 8.60 6.08
C HIS A 149 -6.84 8.19 5.08
N PHE A 150 -6.11 9.16 4.53
CA PHE A 150 -5.05 8.88 3.55
C PHE A 150 -3.94 8.02 4.15
N ALA A 151 -3.42 7.09 3.33
CA ALA A 151 -2.29 6.26 3.71
C ALA A 151 -0.99 7.07 3.66
N SER A 152 -0.10 6.81 4.62
CA SER A 152 1.25 7.36 4.64
C SER A 152 2.27 6.38 4.06
N ILE A 153 3.55 6.76 4.12
CA ILE A 153 4.66 5.87 3.76
C ILE A 153 4.66 4.64 4.67
N TRP A 154 4.20 4.73 5.92
CA TRP A 154 4.10 3.57 6.81
C TRP A 154 3.24 2.46 6.22
N ASP A 155 2.12 2.78 5.58
CA ASP A 155 1.25 1.80 4.91
C ASP A 155 1.96 1.14 3.73
N LEU A 156 2.71 1.92 2.96
CA LEU A 156 3.52 1.42 1.84
C LEU A 156 4.59 0.43 2.30
N LEU A 157 5.16 0.65 3.49
CA LEU A 157 6.17 -0.25 4.05
C LEU A 157 5.57 -1.58 4.53
N SER A 158 4.36 -1.56 5.08
CA SER A 158 3.72 -2.73 5.72
C SER A 158 2.86 -3.58 4.80
N ILE A 159 2.20 -2.98 3.79
CA ILE A 159 1.32 -3.70 2.87
C ILE A 159 2.00 -4.86 2.09
N PRO A 160 3.30 -4.82 1.73
CA PRO A 160 3.98 -5.94 1.08
C PRO A 160 3.87 -7.21 1.94
N THR A 161 4.02 -7.10 3.26
CA THR A 161 3.93 -8.25 4.16
C THR A 161 2.50 -8.78 4.28
N VAL A 162 1.51 -7.89 4.36
CA VAL A 162 0.08 -8.27 4.45
C VAL A 162 -0.37 -9.04 3.22
N LEU A 163 0.05 -8.60 2.04
CA LEU A 163 -0.34 -9.20 0.75
C LEU A 163 0.62 -10.29 0.26
N ASN A 164 1.77 -10.44 0.91
CA ASN A 164 2.87 -11.31 0.48
C ASN A 164 3.29 -11.08 -0.99
N ILE A 165 3.47 -9.80 -1.33
CA ILE A 165 3.94 -9.33 -2.65
C ILE A 165 5.08 -8.34 -2.45
N ASP A 166 5.83 -8.06 -3.51
CA ASP A 166 6.71 -6.91 -3.51
C ASP A 166 5.98 -5.68 -4.08
N VAL A 167 6.30 -4.50 -3.58
CA VAL A 167 5.78 -3.22 -4.08
C VAL A 167 6.92 -2.34 -4.56
N ILE A 168 6.84 -1.88 -5.80
CA ILE A 168 7.77 -0.89 -6.38
C ILE A 168 7.09 0.47 -6.34
N SER A 169 7.64 1.39 -5.56
CA SER A 169 7.18 2.78 -5.55
C SER A 169 7.65 3.51 -6.81
N VAL A 170 6.75 4.28 -7.41
CA VAL A 170 7.03 5.18 -8.53
C VAL A 170 6.61 6.58 -8.11
N TYR A 171 7.61 7.40 -7.77
CA TYR A 171 7.40 8.78 -7.35
C TYR A 171 7.82 9.69 -8.52
N PRO A 172 6.91 10.46 -9.12
CA PRO A 172 7.25 11.32 -10.25
C PRO A 172 8.10 12.53 -9.82
N LYS A 173 9.06 12.94 -10.66
CA LYS A 173 9.96 14.11 -10.46
C LYS A 173 9.25 15.46 -10.62
N VAL A 174 8.11 15.65 -9.97
CA VAL A 174 7.33 16.89 -10.14
C VAL A 174 8.02 18.09 -9.51
N ASN A 175 8.65 17.89 -8.35
CA ASN A 175 9.37 18.92 -7.60
C ASN A 175 10.86 19.03 -7.99
N GLY A 176 11.30 18.28 -9.00
CA GLY A 176 12.71 18.19 -9.40
C GLY A 176 13.46 17.02 -8.76
N ASP A 177 14.75 16.92 -9.09
CA ASP A 177 15.64 15.82 -8.67
C ASP A 177 16.09 15.92 -7.20
N ASP A 178 16.02 17.12 -6.63
CA ASP A 178 16.41 17.40 -5.25
C ASP A 178 15.29 17.13 -4.23
N ASP A 179 14.10 16.71 -4.68
CA ASP A 179 13.01 16.30 -3.79
C ASP A 179 13.39 15.04 -3.00
N LEU A 180 13.45 15.18 -1.68
CA LEU A 180 13.80 14.10 -0.76
C LEU A 180 12.89 12.88 -0.95
N HIS A 181 11.59 13.08 -1.17
CA HIS A 181 10.66 11.97 -1.42
C HIS A 181 10.98 11.25 -2.72
N TYR A 182 11.34 12.00 -3.77
CA TYR A 182 11.76 11.40 -5.04
C TYR A 182 13.02 10.55 -4.84
N GLN A 183 14.05 11.09 -4.20
CA GLN A 183 15.33 10.39 -3.98
C GLN A 183 15.16 9.12 -3.12
N MET A 184 14.29 9.20 -2.11
CA MET A 184 14.11 8.12 -1.15
C MET A 184 13.08 7.08 -1.59
N LEU A 185 12.07 7.41 -2.40
CA LEU A 185 10.97 6.51 -2.74
C LEU A 185 10.95 6.07 -4.21
N ASN A 186 11.44 6.87 -5.16
CA ASN A 186 11.29 6.51 -6.58
C ASN A 186 12.08 5.24 -6.92
N ASN A 187 11.42 4.32 -7.63
CA ASN A 187 11.97 3.04 -8.04
C ASN A 187 12.53 2.19 -6.88
N LYS A 188 12.06 2.43 -5.66
CA LYS A 188 12.39 1.57 -4.51
C LYS A 188 11.46 0.38 -4.45
N LYS A 189 12.03 -0.77 -4.14
CA LYS A 189 11.32 -2.02 -3.96
C LYS A 189 11.18 -2.35 -2.47
N PHE A 190 9.93 -2.50 -2.03
CA PHE A 190 9.54 -2.88 -0.68
C PHE A 190 9.09 -4.33 -0.68
N ASN A 191 9.84 -5.18 0.01
CA ASN A 191 9.59 -6.61 0.09
C ASN A 191 8.93 -6.97 1.43
N PRO A 192 8.13 -8.05 1.50
CA PRO A 192 7.60 -8.59 2.74
C PRO A 192 8.70 -8.73 3.80
N LEU A 193 8.39 -8.40 5.05
CA LEU A 193 9.24 -8.81 6.16
C LEU A 193 9.20 -10.33 6.26
N ILE A 194 10.37 -10.98 6.33
CA ILE A 194 10.47 -12.44 6.44
C ILE A 194 9.77 -12.87 7.73
N ASN A 195 8.68 -13.61 7.60
CA ASN A 195 8.00 -14.18 8.75
C ASN A 195 8.85 -15.36 9.28
N LYS A 196 9.45 -15.21 10.47
CA LYS A 196 10.28 -16.28 11.07
C LYS A 196 9.47 -17.56 11.29
N GLU A 197 8.17 -17.45 11.52
CA GLU A 197 7.23 -18.58 11.67
C GLU A 197 7.08 -19.41 10.39
N ALA A 198 7.17 -18.77 9.21
CA ALA A 198 7.14 -19.47 7.92
C ALA A 198 8.41 -20.30 7.65
N LYS A 199 9.49 -20.13 8.44
CA LYS A 199 10.66 -21.01 8.39
C LYS A 199 10.45 -22.32 9.16
N ILE A 200 9.59 -22.35 10.16
CA ILE A 200 9.38 -23.53 11.02
C ILE A 200 8.57 -24.61 10.27
N HIS A 201 7.65 -24.22 9.37
CA HIS A 201 6.91 -25.16 8.51
C HIS A 201 7.61 -25.53 7.20
N LYS A 202 8.79 -24.97 6.91
CA LYS A 202 9.61 -25.28 5.71
C LYS A 202 10.53 -26.51 5.86
N GLN A 203 10.16 -27.48 6.71
CA GLN A 203 10.73 -28.82 6.64
C GLN A 203 9.98 -29.76 5.67
N SER A 204 8.89 -29.30 5.04
CA SER A 204 8.31 -29.98 3.88
C SER A 204 8.89 -29.39 2.58
N LYS A 205 9.53 -30.26 1.77
CA LYS A 205 10.05 -29.97 0.42
C LYS A 205 8.91 -29.72 -0.57
N VAL A 206 8.16 -28.63 -0.41
CA VAL A 206 7.31 -28.10 -1.47
C VAL A 206 7.83 -26.71 -1.76
N GLU A 207 8.58 -26.58 -2.86
CA GLU A 207 9.00 -25.29 -3.39
C GLU A 207 7.75 -24.45 -3.64
N ALA A 208 7.48 -23.48 -2.76
CA ALA A 208 6.45 -22.49 -2.99
C ALA A 208 6.71 -21.84 -4.36
N PRO A 209 5.71 -21.73 -5.25
CA PRO A 209 5.91 -21.26 -6.61
C PRO A 209 6.58 -19.90 -6.62
N LYS A 210 7.66 -19.83 -7.40
CA LYS A 210 8.71 -18.81 -7.46
C LYS A 210 8.29 -17.49 -8.11
N THR A 211 7.06 -17.03 -7.93
CA THR A 211 6.63 -15.74 -8.46
C THR A 211 6.01 -14.89 -7.37
N VAL A 212 6.87 -14.25 -6.58
CA VAL A 212 6.50 -12.98 -5.96
C VAL A 212 6.17 -12.03 -7.12
N ARG A 213 4.93 -11.57 -7.20
CA ARG A 213 4.45 -10.71 -8.27
C ARG A 213 4.54 -9.26 -7.80
N ASP A 214 5.46 -8.51 -8.37
CA ASP A 214 5.68 -7.12 -8.01
C ASP A 214 4.47 -6.25 -8.43
N VAL A 215 4.07 -5.30 -7.58
CA VAL A 215 3.09 -4.25 -7.89
C VAL A 215 3.79 -2.90 -7.99
N LYS A 216 3.65 -2.21 -9.11
CA LYS A 216 4.16 -0.84 -9.27
C LYS A 216 3.09 0.15 -8.83
N LEU A 217 3.41 0.99 -7.85
CA LEU A 217 2.51 1.97 -7.26
C LEU A 217 2.96 3.39 -7.59
N LEU A 218 2.18 4.12 -8.38
CA LEU A 218 2.43 5.50 -8.73
C LEU A 218 1.80 6.45 -7.70
N PHE A 219 2.61 7.39 -7.22
CA PHE A 219 2.14 8.58 -6.51
C PHE A 219 1.62 9.62 -7.51
N SER A 220 0.37 10.07 -7.34
CA SER A 220 -0.31 10.98 -8.26
C SER A 220 -1.27 11.91 -7.53
N ASN A 221 -2.03 12.71 -8.29
CA ASN A 221 -3.18 13.48 -7.81
C ASN A 221 -4.45 13.06 -8.54
N CYS A 222 -5.59 13.08 -7.85
CA CYS A 222 -6.90 12.76 -8.44
C CYS A 222 -7.28 13.69 -9.60
N ASN A 223 -6.67 14.89 -9.68
CA ASN A 223 -6.98 15.89 -10.70
C ASN A 223 -5.71 16.46 -11.36
N LYS A 224 -5.69 16.44 -12.70
CA LYS A 224 -4.63 17.04 -13.54
C LYS A 224 -4.46 18.55 -13.28
N GLN A 225 -5.52 19.24 -12.89
CA GLN A 225 -5.57 20.71 -12.76
C GLN A 225 -5.07 21.27 -11.42
N LEU A 226 -4.82 20.43 -10.40
CA LEU A 226 -4.29 20.92 -9.10
C LEU A 226 -2.87 21.54 -9.22
N LYS A 227 -2.21 21.38 -10.38
CA LYS A 227 -0.91 21.98 -10.69
C LYS A 227 -0.93 23.45 -11.10
N LEU A 228 -2.09 24.08 -11.29
CA LEU A 228 -2.15 25.40 -11.97
C LEU A 228 -2.41 26.61 -11.07
N LYS A 229 -2.51 26.47 -9.74
CA LYS A 229 -2.95 27.58 -8.87
C LYS A 229 -1.98 28.09 -7.80
N SER A 230 -0.76 27.57 -7.69
CA SER A 230 0.22 28.15 -6.77
C SER A 230 1.64 27.94 -7.27
N THR A 231 2.31 29.05 -7.60
CA THR A 231 3.74 29.07 -7.94
C THR A 231 4.64 28.94 -6.70
N THR A 232 4.07 28.77 -5.50
CA THR A 232 4.81 28.75 -4.23
C THR A 232 4.67 27.46 -3.43
N GLN A 233 3.84 26.49 -3.84
CA GLN A 233 3.65 25.23 -3.13
C GLN A 233 4.28 24.06 -3.89
N SER A 234 5.16 23.33 -3.21
CA SER A 234 5.67 22.04 -3.68
C SER A 234 4.50 21.08 -3.95
N TRP A 235 4.59 20.32 -5.03
CA TRP A 235 3.61 19.28 -5.34
C TRP A 235 3.63 18.21 -4.25
N MET A 236 2.44 17.88 -3.75
CA MET A 236 2.22 16.75 -2.85
C MET A 236 1.23 15.77 -3.48
N PRO A 237 1.53 14.46 -3.49
CA PRO A 237 0.60 13.45 -3.98
C PRO A 237 -0.59 13.31 -3.04
N ASN A 238 -1.77 13.03 -3.60
CA ASN A 238 -2.97 12.70 -2.83
C ASN A 238 -3.74 11.49 -3.40
N HIS A 239 -3.10 10.76 -4.30
CA HIS A 239 -3.68 9.60 -4.96
C HIS A 239 -2.63 8.53 -5.23
N PHE A 240 -3.03 7.27 -5.10
CA PHE A 240 -2.21 6.11 -5.40
C PHE A 240 -2.85 5.33 -6.55
N VAL A 241 -2.03 4.96 -7.53
CA VAL A 241 -2.50 4.35 -8.78
C VAL A 241 -1.60 3.18 -9.15
N PRO A 242 -2.12 1.98 -9.45
CA PRO A 242 -1.28 0.89 -9.90
C PRO A 242 -0.88 1.07 -11.36
N LEU A 243 0.35 0.69 -11.69
CA LEU A 243 0.87 0.63 -13.06
C LEU A 243 0.92 -0.81 -13.54
N LEU A 244 0.16 -1.11 -14.60
CA LEU A 244 0.16 -2.41 -15.25
C LEU A 244 1.00 -2.40 -16.53
N ASN A 245 1.62 -3.53 -16.87
CA ASN A 245 2.37 -3.61 -18.12
C ASN A 245 1.40 -3.68 -19.31
N LEU A 246 1.77 -3.03 -20.42
CA LEU A 246 1.03 -3.12 -21.68
C LEU A 246 1.31 -4.41 -22.49
N ARG A 247 2.34 -5.18 -22.10
CA ARG A 247 2.82 -6.38 -22.80
C ARG A 247 2.67 -7.62 -21.92
#